data_AF-A0A6P0NXY0-F1
#
_entry.id   AF-A0A6P0NXY0-F1
#
_cell.length_a   1.000
_cell.length_b   1.000
_cell.length_c   1.000
_cell.angle_alpha   90.00
_cell.angle_beta   90.00
_cell.angle_gamma   90.00
#
_symmetry.space_group_name_H-M   'P 1'
#
loop_
_entity.id
_entity.type
_entity.pdbx_description
1 polymer ?
#
loop_
_entity_poly.entity_id
_entity_poly.type
_entity_poly.pdbx_seq_one_letter_code
_entity_poly.pdbx_strand_id
1 'polypeptide(L)'
;MLIQFSVGNYLSFKKIVTLSMVTTDLTAKNKSVDENNIFQVDDELNLLKSCAVYGANASGKSNLVKALDFMRRFVLNSSKETQIEDAINVEEFRLSTETEGKPSFFEIVFILDHKLYRYGFEVDKKQVVSEWLFYVPKVRDTRLFERDQNGIEMTNVFSENQYFGKLIADKTRNNALFLSVNAQFNSKISTSILRWFRDLNIISGLHSDFYQQLTIEFFKDSQYKKEIIQLIRKWDLGIDDIKIDTRKVLLEQIPSSISEELRKIMQNSELQTDDIQSFHKKYNSEGKVASLEVFDFDEDESEGTKKLFAFAVPINDYCGIRNRERR
;
A
#
# COMPACT_ATOMS: atom_id res chain seq x y z
N MET A 1 3.34 -6.88 10.03
CA MET A 1 2.97 -5.56 10.58
C MET A 1 4.16 -4.62 10.45
N LEU A 2 3.97 -3.42 9.92
CA LEU A 2 5.04 -2.42 9.80
C LEU A 2 5.42 -1.88 11.18
N ILE A 3 6.73 -1.78 11.46
CA ILE A 3 7.27 -1.12 12.65
C ILE A 3 7.98 0.17 12.23
N GLN A 4 8.95 0.07 11.32
CA GLN A 4 9.71 1.22 10.84
C GLN A 4 9.93 1.15 9.35
N PHE A 5 9.99 2.31 8.71
CA PHE A 5 10.44 2.46 7.34
C PHE A 5 11.43 3.62 7.27
N SER A 6 12.62 3.35 6.73
CA SER A 6 13.70 4.29 6.58
C SER A 6 14.04 4.49 5.12
N VAL A 7 14.27 5.74 4.72
CA VAL A 7 14.68 6.10 3.35
C VAL A 7 15.74 7.19 3.38
N GLY A 8 16.76 7.07 2.54
CA GLY A 8 17.82 8.08 2.38
C GLY A 8 18.25 8.25 0.93
N ASN A 9 18.77 9.43 0.61
CA ASN A 9 19.17 9.83 -0.74
C ASN A 9 18.10 9.48 -1.81
N TYR A 10 16.86 9.89 -1.59
CA TYR A 10 15.73 9.58 -2.48
C TYR A 10 14.76 10.75 -2.56
N LEU A 11 14.44 11.19 -3.78
CA LEU A 11 13.56 12.34 -4.07
C LEU A 11 13.91 13.58 -3.22
N SER A 12 13.12 13.90 -2.19
CA SER A 12 13.34 15.05 -1.30
C SER A 12 14.17 14.73 -0.06
N PHE A 13 14.56 13.48 0.16
CA PHE A 13 15.29 13.04 1.34
C PHE A 13 16.78 12.93 1.04
N LYS A 14 17.56 13.96 1.41
CA LYS A 14 19.03 13.90 1.35
C LYS A 14 19.59 12.91 2.37
N LYS A 15 19.21 13.09 3.65
CA LYS A 15 19.61 12.24 4.77
C LYS A 15 18.59 11.11 4.96
N ILE A 16 19.00 10.07 5.69
CA ILE A 16 18.08 9.02 6.13
C ILE A 16 17.02 9.64 7.05
N VAL A 17 15.76 9.36 6.76
CA VAL A 17 14.61 9.67 7.60
C VAL A 17 13.87 8.37 7.91
N THR A 18 13.27 8.29 9.10
CA THR A 18 12.56 7.09 9.56
C THR A 18 11.14 7.44 9.98
N LEU A 19 10.16 6.75 9.40
CA LEU A 19 8.81 6.63 9.96
C LEU A 19 8.82 5.49 10.97
N SER A 20 8.40 5.75 12.20
CA SER A 20 8.33 4.76 13.28
C SER A 20 6.93 4.66 13.85
N MET A 21 6.42 3.44 13.96
CA MET A 21 5.14 3.11 14.58
C MET A 21 5.29 2.76 16.07
N VAL A 22 6.51 2.76 16.61
CA VAL A 22 6.76 2.47 18.03
C VAL A 22 6.15 3.58 18.89
N THR A 23 5.40 3.20 19.92
CA THR A 23 4.82 4.18 20.85
C THR A 23 5.90 4.92 21.62
N THR A 24 5.58 6.14 22.05
CA THR A 24 6.42 6.92 22.96
C THR A 24 5.75 7.01 24.32
N ASP A 25 6.50 7.38 25.37
CA ASP A 25 5.94 7.59 26.72
C ASP A 25 5.02 8.83 26.85
N LEU A 26 4.70 9.47 25.72
CA LEU A 26 3.78 10.59 25.67
C LEU A 26 2.33 10.09 25.83
N THR A 27 1.71 10.45 26.94
CA THR A 27 0.29 10.21 27.18
C THR A 27 -0.58 11.25 26.48
N ALA A 28 -1.57 10.81 25.71
CA ALA A 28 -2.57 11.69 25.15
C ALA A 28 -3.41 12.34 26.25
N LYS A 29 -3.89 13.57 25.99
CA LYS A 29 -4.84 14.24 26.90
C LYS A 29 -6.12 13.42 27.11
N ASN A 30 -6.51 12.65 26.09
CA ASN A 30 -7.62 11.71 26.16
C ASN A 30 -7.06 10.28 26.22
N LYS A 31 -7.17 9.64 27.39
CA LYS A 31 -6.68 8.27 27.63
C LYS A 31 -7.28 7.23 26.69
N SER A 32 -8.50 7.44 26.19
CA SER A 32 -9.11 6.50 25.26
C SER A 32 -8.37 6.42 23.92
N VAL A 33 -7.58 7.44 23.55
CA VAL A 33 -6.74 7.42 22.35
C VAL A 33 -5.57 6.44 22.54
N ASP A 34 -4.93 6.50 23.71
CA ASP A 34 -3.82 5.61 24.05
C ASP A 34 -4.32 4.16 24.17
N GLU A 35 -5.49 3.93 24.77
CA GLU A 35 -6.06 2.59 24.89
C GLU A 35 -6.48 2.00 23.52
N ASN A 36 -7.09 2.80 22.64
CA ASN A 36 -7.68 2.28 21.40
C ASN A 36 -6.72 2.27 20.21
N ASN A 37 -5.69 3.12 20.17
CA ASN A 37 -4.76 3.22 19.05
C ASN A 37 -3.45 2.44 19.26
N ILE A 38 -3.33 1.64 20.33
CA ILE A 38 -2.14 0.81 20.61
C ILE A 38 -2.42 -0.66 20.27
N PHE A 39 -1.43 -1.29 19.65
CA PHE A 39 -1.29 -2.72 19.44
C PHE A 39 -0.06 -3.21 20.21
N GLN A 40 -0.29 -4.03 21.24
CA GLN A 40 0.78 -4.64 22.02
C GLN A 40 1.31 -5.87 21.28
N VAL A 41 2.60 -5.85 20.95
CA VAL A 41 3.30 -6.98 20.32
C VAL A 41 3.75 -7.97 21.39
N ASP A 42 4.35 -7.46 22.46
CA ASP A 42 4.73 -8.18 23.67
C ASP A 42 4.84 -7.20 24.87
N ASP A 43 5.42 -7.65 25.99
CA ASP A 43 5.55 -6.85 27.21
C ASP A 43 6.41 -5.58 27.04
N GLU A 44 7.28 -5.53 26.04
CA GLU A 44 8.27 -4.47 25.84
C GLU A 44 7.99 -3.60 24.60
N LEU A 45 7.26 -4.13 23.61
CA LEU A 45 6.99 -3.45 22.35
C LEU A 45 5.49 -3.16 22.13
N ASN A 46 5.17 -1.87 22.16
CA ASN A 46 3.87 -1.33 21.78
C ASN A 46 3.98 -0.55 20.45
N LEU A 47 2.99 -0.75 19.57
CA LEU A 47 2.91 -0.10 18.26
C LEU A 47 1.62 0.69 18.11
N LEU A 48 1.66 1.77 17.32
CA LEU A 48 0.48 2.52 16.91
C LEU A 48 -0.29 1.77 15.81
N LYS A 49 -1.62 1.73 15.90
CA LYS A 49 -2.51 1.19 14.84
C LYS A 49 -2.65 2.15 13.66
N SER A 50 -2.51 3.45 13.93
CA SER A 50 -2.61 4.51 12.92
C SER A 50 -1.64 5.65 13.24
N CYS A 51 -1.12 6.28 12.19
CA CYS A 51 -0.28 7.48 12.29
C CYS A 51 -0.72 8.50 11.23
N ALA A 52 -0.66 9.79 11.58
CA ALA A 52 -0.86 10.88 10.64
C ALA A 52 0.45 11.66 10.48
N VAL A 53 0.85 11.92 9.23
CA VAL A 53 2.08 12.65 8.91
C VAL A 53 1.72 14.04 8.41
N TYR A 54 1.98 15.05 9.25
CA TYR A 54 1.76 16.46 8.94
C TYR A 54 3.08 17.16 8.60
N GLY A 55 3.00 18.24 7.83
CA GLY A 55 4.15 19.04 7.46
C GLY A 55 3.80 20.08 6.41
N ALA A 56 4.67 21.08 6.25
CA ALA A 56 4.49 22.13 5.25
C ALA A 56 4.39 21.58 3.81
N ASN A 57 3.94 22.40 2.87
CA ASN A 57 4.01 22.04 1.46
C ASN A 57 5.46 21.74 1.07
N ALA A 58 5.66 20.76 0.17
CA ALA A 58 6.98 20.26 -0.25
C ALA A 58 7.87 19.66 0.86
N SER A 59 7.35 19.39 2.08
CA SER A 59 8.12 18.77 3.17
C SER A 59 8.43 17.27 2.97
N GLY A 60 8.10 16.68 1.83
CA GLY A 60 8.41 15.28 1.51
C GLY A 60 7.35 14.24 1.89
N LYS A 61 6.18 14.62 2.41
CA LYS A 61 5.10 13.67 2.81
C LYS A 61 4.72 12.69 1.70
N SER A 62 4.39 13.21 0.51
CA SER A 62 4.06 12.36 -0.65
C SER A 62 5.28 11.55 -1.12
N ASN A 63 6.50 12.07 -0.92
CA ASN A 63 7.72 11.35 -1.28
C ASN A 63 8.04 10.20 -0.31
N LEU A 64 7.61 10.28 0.95
CA LEU A 64 7.67 9.16 1.90
C LEU A 64 6.81 7.98 1.40
N VAL A 65 5.58 8.27 0.95
CA VAL A 65 4.68 7.25 0.38
C VAL A 65 5.26 6.70 -0.93
N LYS A 66 5.80 7.55 -1.81
CA LYS A 66 6.50 7.12 -3.04
C LYS A 66 7.71 6.23 -2.76
N ALA A 67 8.47 6.52 -1.71
CA ALA A 67 9.62 5.72 -1.31
C ALA A 67 9.20 4.33 -0.85
N LEU A 68 8.16 4.24 -0.03
CA LEU A 68 7.62 2.95 0.42
C LEU A 68 7.05 2.15 -0.76
N ASP A 69 6.37 2.83 -1.69
CA ASP A 69 5.85 2.21 -2.92
C ASP A 69 6.96 1.73 -3.85
N PHE A 70 8.03 2.51 -4.01
CA PHE A 70 9.21 2.08 -4.75
C PHE A 70 9.81 0.82 -4.13
N MET A 71 10.04 0.81 -2.81
CA MET A 71 10.58 -0.36 -2.11
C MET A 71 9.69 -1.58 -2.34
N ARG A 72 8.37 -1.43 -2.14
CA ARG A 72 7.40 -2.50 -2.36
C ARG A 72 7.46 -3.04 -3.79
N ARG A 73 7.33 -2.18 -4.80
CA ARG A 73 7.35 -2.60 -6.20
C ARG A 73 8.67 -3.26 -6.57
N PHE A 74 9.79 -2.71 -6.13
CA PHE A 74 11.10 -3.27 -6.43
C PHE A 74 11.26 -4.67 -5.83
N VAL A 75 10.88 -4.87 -4.57
CA VAL A 75 10.86 -6.21 -3.94
C VAL A 75 9.96 -7.20 -4.69
N LEU A 76 8.79 -6.78 -5.17
CA LEU A 76 7.86 -7.68 -5.85
C LEU A 76 8.28 -8.03 -7.29
N ASN A 77 8.96 -7.11 -7.97
CA ASN A 77 9.09 -7.14 -9.43
C ASN A 77 10.53 -7.22 -9.95
N SER A 78 11.56 -6.87 -9.17
CA SER A 78 12.95 -6.81 -9.64
C SER A 78 13.48 -8.13 -10.22
N SER A 79 12.89 -9.26 -9.83
CA SER A 79 13.25 -10.59 -10.32
C SER A 79 12.44 -11.05 -11.54
N LYS A 80 11.31 -10.38 -11.85
CA LYS A 80 10.33 -10.81 -12.85
C LYS A 80 10.24 -9.90 -14.06
N GLU A 81 10.33 -8.59 -13.84
CA GLU A 81 9.93 -7.57 -14.83
C GLU A 81 11.12 -6.82 -15.43
N THR A 82 12.35 -7.14 -15.03
CA THR A 82 13.58 -6.51 -15.55
C THR A 82 14.44 -7.52 -16.27
N GLN A 83 15.24 -7.07 -17.24
CA GLN A 83 16.35 -7.78 -17.88
C GLN A 83 17.70 -7.28 -17.37
N ILE A 84 18.81 -7.94 -17.73
CA ILE A 84 20.13 -7.67 -17.13
C ILE A 84 20.67 -6.25 -17.39
N GLU A 85 20.28 -5.62 -18.50
CA GLU A 85 20.72 -4.28 -18.89
C GLU A 85 19.73 -3.17 -18.50
N ASP A 86 18.56 -3.54 -17.98
CA ASP A 86 17.53 -2.57 -17.60
C ASP A 86 17.99 -1.76 -16.38
N ALA A 87 17.82 -0.44 -16.48
CA ALA A 87 18.08 0.47 -15.38
C ALA A 87 17.05 0.29 -14.25
N ILE A 88 17.50 0.43 -13.02
CA ILE A 88 16.61 0.55 -11.86
C ILE A 88 16.02 1.96 -11.89
N ASN A 89 14.69 2.06 -11.91
CA ASN A 89 13.96 3.33 -11.91
C ASN A 89 13.93 3.99 -10.52
N VAL A 90 15.11 4.18 -9.93
CA VAL A 90 15.32 4.87 -8.66
C VAL A 90 15.65 6.35 -8.93
N GLU A 91 15.10 7.23 -8.10
CA GLU A 91 15.32 8.68 -8.17
C GLU A 91 16.01 9.18 -6.90
N GLU A 92 17.32 9.40 -7.01
CA GLU A 92 18.18 9.91 -5.94
C GLU A 92 17.87 11.37 -5.54
N PHE A 93 18.45 11.85 -4.44
CA PHE A 93 18.37 13.26 -4.08
C PHE A 93 19.33 14.10 -4.94
N ARG A 94 18.76 14.86 -5.88
CA ARG A 94 19.53 15.58 -6.92
C ARG A 94 20.07 16.95 -6.52
N LEU A 95 19.63 17.51 -5.39
CA LEU A 95 20.00 18.88 -4.98
C LEU A 95 21.25 18.92 -4.08
N SER A 96 22.12 17.92 -4.17
CA SER A 96 23.39 17.92 -3.45
C SER A 96 24.46 17.14 -4.19
N THR A 97 25.56 17.81 -4.51
CA THR A 97 26.77 17.20 -5.10
C THR A 97 27.40 16.13 -4.22
N GLU A 98 27.10 16.11 -2.91
CA GLU A 98 27.59 15.09 -1.97
C GLU A 98 26.87 13.75 -2.11
N THR A 99 25.62 13.75 -2.57
CA THR A 99 24.75 12.56 -2.66
C THR A 99 24.37 12.20 -4.08
N GLU A 100 24.60 13.10 -5.04
CA GLU A 100 24.46 12.85 -6.47
C GLU A 100 25.33 11.66 -6.90
N GLY A 101 24.74 10.73 -7.63
CA GLY A 101 25.34 9.46 -8.06
C GLY A 101 25.61 8.45 -6.95
N LYS A 102 25.28 8.75 -5.68
CA LYS A 102 25.35 7.76 -4.60
C LYS A 102 24.08 6.91 -4.55
N PRO A 103 24.15 5.67 -4.01
CA PRO A 103 22.98 4.82 -3.88
C PRO A 103 21.89 5.45 -3.01
N SER A 104 20.63 5.16 -3.34
CA SER A 104 19.47 5.41 -2.48
C SER A 104 19.30 4.27 -1.47
N PHE A 105 19.01 4.62 -0.23
CA PHE A 105 18.87 3.68 0.89
C PHE A 105 17.40 3.42 1.19
N PHE A 106 17.04 2.15 1.40
CA PHE A 106 15.72 1.72 1.84
C PHE A 106 15.84 0.62 2.90
N GLU A 107 15.17 0.79 4.03
CA GLU A 107 15.08 -0.25 5.06
C GLU A 107 13.68 -0.29 5.66
N ILE A 108 13.22 -1.49 5.97
CA ILE A 108 11.94 -1.73 6.62
C ILE A 108 12.10 -2.73 7.76
N VAL A 109 11.48 -2.40 8.88
CA VAL A 109 11.38 -3.26 10.06
C VAL A 109 9.93 -3.67 10.21
N PHE A 110 9.67 -4.97 10.28
CA PHE A 110 8.30 -5.49 10.30
C PHE A 110 8.21 -6.83 11.04
N ILE A 111 7.00 -7.13 11.51
CA ILE A 111 6.64 -8.39 12.13
C ILE A 111 5.98 -9.31 11.12
N LEU A 112 6.45 -10.54 11.01
CA LEU A 112 5.88 -11.62 10.21
C LEU A 112 5.92 -12.92 11.02
N ASP A 113 4.78 -13.58 11.19
CA ASP A 113 4.66 -14.82 11.98
C ASP A 113 5.30 -14.69 13.38
N HIS A 114 4.97 -13.60 14.09
CA HIS A 114 5.52 -13.24 15.42
C HIS A 114 7.05 -13.04 15.47
N LYS A 115 7.71 -12.90 14.32
CA LYS A 115 9.15 -12.65 14.22
C LYS A 115 9.42 -11.25 13.68
N LEU A 116 10.36 -10.56 14.29
CA LEU A 116 10.83 -9.25 13.82
C LEU A 116 11.90 -9.45 12.75
N TYR A 117 11.68 -8.83 11.60
CA TYR A 117 12.62 -8.82 10.48
C TYR A 117 13.05 -7.40 10.20
N ARG A 118 14.32 -7.24 9.83
CA ARG A 118 14.89 -6.02 9.29
C ARG A 118 15.45 -6.33 7.91
N TYR A 119 14.85 -5.75 6.89
CA TYR A 119 15.21 -5.94 5.49
C TYR A 119 15.52 -4.60 4.85
N GLY A 120 16.61 -4.52 4.10
CA GLY A 120 16.96 -3.29 3.40
C GLY A 120 17.92 -3.53 2.25
N PHE A 121 18.09 -2.48 1.45
CA PHE A 121 19.00 -2.45 0.32
C PHE A 121 19.40 -1.03 -0.05
N GLU A 122 20.51 -0.92 -0.76
CA GLU A 122 20.94 0.29 -1.44
C GLU A 122 21.01 0.04 -2.94
N VAL A 123 20.47 0.96 -3.72
CA VAL A 123 20.42 0.86 -5.19
C VAL A 123 20.85 2.16 -5.85
N ASP A 124 21.58 2.04 -6.94
CA ASP A 124 21.75 3.13 -7.92
C ASP A 124 20.93 2.80 -9.18
N LYS A 125 21.04 3.63 -10.22
CA LYS A 125 20.30 3.41 -11.49
C LYS A 125 20.70 2.14 -12.24
N LYS A 126 21.81 1.49 -11.87
CA LYS A 126 22.39 0.34 -12.57
C LYS A 126 22.23 -0.96 -11.77
N GLN A 127 22.36 -0.91 -10.45
CA GLN A 127 22.47 -2.14 -9.64
C GLN A 127 22.03 -1.97 -8.19
N VAL A 128 21.79 -3.11 -7.56
CA VAL A 128 21.74 -3.27 -6.11
C VAL A 128 23.18 -3.30 -5.59
N VAL A 129 23.55 -2.26 -4.86
CA VAL A 129 24.90 -2.07 -4.30
C VAL A 129 25.08 -2.87 -3.02
N SER A 130 24.05 -2.91 -2.18
CA SER A 130 24.00 -3.71 -0.96
C SER A 130 22.58 -4.18 -0.68
N GLU A 131 22.43 -5.32 -0.01
CA GLU A 131 21.13 -5.88 0.39
C GLU A 131 21.31 -6.73 1.65
N TRP A 132 20.40 -6.66 2.60
CA TRP A 132 20.50 -7.42 3.84
C TRP A 132 19.13 -7.88 4.33
N LEU A 133 19.15 -9.04 4.99
CA LEU A 133 18.02 -9.53 5.76
C LEU A 133 18.50 -10.04 7.12
N PHE A 134 17.93 -9.49 8.17
CA PHE A 134 18.12 -9.94 9.54
C PHE A 134 16.82 -10.46 10.12
N TYR A 135 16.93 -11.55 10.87
CA TYR A 135 15.96 -11.92 11.89
C TYR A 135 16.44 -11.33 13.21
N VAL A 136 15.57 -10.60 13.90
CA VAL A 136 15.91 -9.88 15.14
C VAL A 136 15.19 -10.55 16.32
N PRO A 137 15.77 -11.61 16.93
CA PRO A 137 15.29 -12.10 18.21
C PRO A 137 15.64 -11.11 19.32
N LYS A 138 14.99 -11.24 20.48
CA LYS A 138 15.15 -10.33 21.64
C LYS A 138 16.59 -10.12 22.13
N VAL A 139 17.55 -10.96 21.74
CA VAL A 139 18.93 -10.96 22.28
C VAL A 139 19.97 -10.46 21.28
N ARG A 140 19.93 -10.89 20.00
CA ARG A 140 20.94 -10.51 19.00
C ARG A 140 20.43 -10.70 17.58
N ASP A 141 20.61 -9.69 16.73
CA ASP A 141 20.38 -9.76 15.29
C ASP A 141 21.08 -10.99 14.68
N THR A 142 20.29 -11.87 14.09
CA THR A 142 20.76 -13.01 13.31
C THR A 142 20.70 -12.64 11.83
N ARG A 143 21.86 -12.47 11.22
CA ARG A 143 22.00 -12.28 9.78
C ARG A 143 21.47 -13.51 9.05
N LEU A 144 20.54 -13.33 8.11
CA LEU A 144 20.05 -14.40 7.25
C LEU A 144 20.83 -14.42 5.93
N PHE A 145 20.94 -13.26 5.29
CA PHE A 145 21.86 -13.05 4.18
C PHE A 145 22.31 -11.60 4.12
N GLU A 146 23.40 -11.37 3.41
CA GLU A 146 23.92 -10.04 3.10
C GLU A 146 24.59 -10.06 1.73
N ARG A 147 24.40 -8.99 0.99
CA ARG A 147 25.00 -8.72 -0.32
C ARG A 147 25.84 -7.47 -0.20
N ASP A 148 27.06 -7.56 -0.70
CA ASP A 148 27.99 -6.44 -0.83
C ASP A 148 28.75 -6.54 -2.17
N GLN A 149 29.88 -5.82 -2.26
CA GLN A 149 30.74 -5.82 -3.44
C GLN A 149 31.43 -7.18 -3.70
N ASN A 150 31.53 -8.04 -2.67
CA ASN A 150 32.19 -9.34 -2.73
C ASN A 150 31.22 -10.46 -3.13
N GLY A 151 29.91 -10.20 -3.14
CA GLY A 151 28.88 -11.14 -3.55
C GLY A 151 27.76 -11.26 -2.51
N ILE A 152 27.09 -12.40 -2.51
CA ILE A 152 25.98 -12.69 -1.59
C ILE A 152 26.40 -13.81 -0.64
N GLU A 153 26.43 -13.49 0.66
CA GLU A 153 26.64 -14.45 1.73
C GLU A 153 25.33 -14.80 2.42
N MET A 154 25.15 -16.05 2.80
CA MET A 154 23.98 -16.50 3.55
C MET A 154 24.38 -17.36 4.73
N THR A 155 23.55 -17.36 5.77
CA THR A 155 23.73 -18.27 6.91
C THR A 155 22.97 -19.58 6.73
N ASN A 156 23.36 -20.59 7.51
CA ASN A 156 22.72 -21.92 7.52
C ASN A 156 21.25 -21.84 7.96
N VAL A 157 20.89 -20.80 8.70
CA VAL A 157 19.52 -20.56 9.16
C VAL A 157 18.61 -20.16 7.99
N PHE A 158 19.18 -19.52 6.97
CA PHE A 158 18.42 -19.04 5.82
C PHE A 158 18.29 -20.07 4.70
N SER A 159 19.31 -20.91 4.50
CA SER A 159 19.33 -21.90 3.42
C SER A 159 19.18 -23.32 3.96
N GLU A 160 18.05 -23.97 3.66
CA GLU A 160 17.86 -25.41 3.94
C GLU A 160 18.89 -26.28 3.17
N ASN A 161 19.43 -25.75 2.06
CA ASN A 161 20.52 -26.34 1.28
C ASN A 161 21.50 -25.24 0.82
N GLN A 162 22.71 -25.21 1.40
CA GLN A 162 23.73 -24.20 1.10
C GLN A 162 24.18 -24.20 -0.36
N TYR A 163 24.35 -25.38 -0.98
CA TYR A 163 24.81 -25.47 -2.36
C TYR A 163 23.80 -24.85 -3.32
N PHE A 164 22.51 -25.14 -3.10
CA PHE A 164 21.44 -24.56 -3.89
C PHE A 164 21.33 -23.05 -3.68
N GLY A 165 21.42 -22.58 -2.43
CA GLY A 165 21.41 -21.14 -2.15
C GLY A 165 22.61 -20.40 -2.79
N LYS A 166 23.81 -21.00 -2.79
CA LYS A 166 24.98 -20.42 -3.47
C LYS A 166 24.78 -20.34 -4.97
N LEU A 167 24.20 -21.37 -5.59
CA LEU A 167 23.86 -21.34 -7.02
C LEU A 167 22.87 -20.21 -7.34
N ILE A 168 21.85 -19.99 -6.50
CA ILE A 168 20.90 -18.88 -6.67
C ILE A 168 21.61 -17.53 -6.52
N ALA A 169 22.48 -17.39 -5.52
CA ALA A 169 23.30 -16.20 -5.30
C ALA A 169 24.14 -15.87 -6.55
N ASP A 170 24.89 -16.84 -7.07
CA ASP A 170 25.73 -16.68 -8.26
C ASP A 170 24.94 -16.35 -9.54
N LYS A 171 23.67 -16.74 -9.61
CA LYS A 171 22.77 -16.47 -10.74
C LYS A 171 21.90 -15.22 -10.55
N THR A 172 21.99 -14.57 -9.40
CA THR A 172 21.23 -13.34 -9.12
C THR A 172 21.84 -12.17 -9.89
N ARG A 173 21.02 -11.51 -10.70
CA ARG A 173 21.46 -10.37 -11.51
C ARG A 173 21.80 -9.17 -10.63
N ASN A 174 22.71 -8.33 -11.10
CA ASN A 174 23.14 -7.16 -10.34
C ASN A 174 22.00 -6.16 -10.08
N ASN A 175 21.02 -6.08 -10.98
CA ASN A 175 19.85 -5.21 -10.86
C ASN A 175 18.60 -5.89 -10.25
N ALA A 176 18.75 -7.10 -9.70
CA ALA A 176 17.69 -7.82 -9.02
C ALA A 176 18.03 -8.05 -7.54
N LEU A 177 17.03 -7.91 -6.67
CA LEU A 177 17.13 -8.26 -5.26
C LEU A 177 17.22 -9.78 -5.08
N PHE A 178 18.18 -10.23 -4.29
CA PHE A 178 18.37 -11.63 -3.93
C PHE A 178 17.15 -12.17 -3.17
N LEU A 179 16.53 -11.38 -2.29
CA LEU A 179 15.28 -11.76 -1.62
C LEU A 179 14.22 -12.21 -2.63
N SER A 180 14.06 -11.43 -3.69
CA SER A 180 13.05 -11.63 -4.72
C SER A 180 13.38 -12.83 -5.60
N VAL A 181 14.64 -13.02 -5.99
CA VAL A 181 15.08 -14.20 -6.75
C VAL A 181 14.92 -15.47 -5.91
N ASN A 182 15.36 -15.46 -4.65
CA ASN A 182 15.28 -16.63 -3.77
C ASN A 182 13.82 -17.08 -3.53
N ALA A 183 12.87 -16.14 -3.50
CA ALA A 183 11.45 -16.46 -3.43
C ALA A 183 10.90 -17.16 -4.69
N GLN A 184 11.45 -16.91 -5.88
CA GLN A 184 11.06 -17.64 -7.11
C GLN A 184 11.47 -19.12 -7.04
N PHE A 185 12.52 -19.42 -6.29
CA PHE A 185 12.98 -20.78 -6.02
C PHE A 185 12.35 -21.39 -4.76
N ASN A 186 11.20 -20.87 -4.33
CA ASN A 186 10.38 -21.40 -3.22
C ASN A 186 11.07 -21.39 -1.85
N SER A 187 12.03 -20.49 -1.62
CA SER A 187 12.56 -20.26 -0.27
C SER A 187 11.44 -19.79 0.67
N LYS A 188 11.14 -20.58 1.72
CA LYS A 188 10.00 -20.34 2.61
C LYS A 188 10.03 -18.93 3.23
N ILE A 189 11.17 -18.52 3.77
CA ILE A 189 11.32 -17.19 4.40
C ILE A 189 11.13 -16.09 3.37
N SER A 190 11.83 -16.16 2.23
CA SER A 190 11.72 -15.16 1.16
C SER A 190 10.31 -15.08 0.60
N THR A 191 9.64 -16.21 0.37
CA THR A 191 8.25 -16.27 -0.09
C THR A 191 7.30 -15.62 0.91
N SER A 192 7.43 -15.90 2.21
CA SER A 192 6.59 -15.27 3.24
C SER A 192 6.82 -13.76 3.33
N ILE A 193 8.07 -13.29 3.21
CA ILE A 193 8.38 -11.86 3.17
C ILE A 193 7.79 -11.21 1.91
N LEU A 194 7.92 -11.83 0.73
CA LEU A 194 7.29 -11.31 -0.50
C LEU A 194 5.77 -11.22 -0.38
N ARG A 195 5.12 -12.19 0.28
CA ARG A 195 3.69 -12.11 0.58
C ARG A 195 3.38 -10.92 1.49
N TRP A 196 4.19 -10.69 2.51
CA TRP A 196 4.05 -9.53 3.39
C TRP A 196 4.12 -8.20 2.61
N PHE A 197 5.09 -8.04 1.70
CA PHE A 197 5.17 -6.86 0.83
C PHE A 197 4.00 -6.74 -0.15
N ARG A 198 3.48 -7.86 -0.65
CA ARG A 198 2.30 -7.85 -1.52
C ARG A 198 1.07 -7.34 -0.78
N ASP A 199 0.93 -7.74 0.49
CA ASP A 199 -0.19 -7.37 1.36
C ASP A 199 -0.02 -5.94 1.96
N LEU A 200 1.15 -5.31 1.79
CA LEU A 200 1.34 -3.87 2.06
C LEU A 200 0.61 -3.06 0.98
N ASN A 201 -0.56 -2.52 1.30
CA ASN A 201 -1.33 -1.72 0.36
C ASN A 201 -0.98 -0.24 0.47
N ILE A 202 -0.76 0.39 -0.69
CA ILE A 202 -0.51 1.83 -0.79
C ILE A 202 -1.58 2.40 -1.69
N ILE A 203 -2.43 3.25 -1.12
CA ILE A 203 -3.59 3.84 -1.78
C ILE A 203 -3.29 5.32 -2.00
N SER A 204 -3.42 5.77 -3.25
CA SER A 204 -3.29 7.18 -3.61
C SER A 204 -4.66 7.79 -3.85
N GLY A 205 -5.00 8.81 -3.07
CA GLY A 205 -6.24 9.57 -3.29
C GLY A 205 -6.22 10.50 -4.50
N LEU A 206 -5.14 10.51 -5.28
CA LEU A 206 -5.09 11.17 -6.59
C LEU A 206 -5.69 10.30 -7.72
N HIS A 207 -5.89 9.01 -7.47
CA HIS A 207 -6.44 8.05 -8.43
C HIS A 207 -7.71 7.40 -7.88
N SER A 208 -8.56 8.20 -7.21
CA SER A 208 -9.80 7.71 -6.59
C SER A 208 -10.75 7.05 -7.58
N ASP A 209 -10.78 7.52 -8.83
CA ASP A 209 -11.75 7.07 -9.84
C ASP A 209 -11.59 5.57 -10.15
N PHE A 210 -10.34 5.07 -10.20
CA PHE A 210 -10.07 3.64 -10.34
C PHE A 210 -10.65 2.82 -9.17
N TYR A 211 -10.47 3.31 -7.95
CA TYR A 211 -10.97 2.63 -6.76
C TYR A 211 -12.50 2.75 -6.63
N GLN A 212 -13.08 3.85 -7.11
CA GLN A 212 -14.52 4.02 -7.20
C GLN A 212 -15.12 2.99 -8.15
N GLN A 213 -14.59 2.85 -9.37
CA GLN A 213 -15.07 1.82 -10.29
C GLN A 213 -14.91 0.42 -9.71
N LEU A 214 -13.78 0.12 -9.07
CA LEU A 214 -13.57 -1.16 -8.38
C LEU A 214 -14.64 -1.38 -7.30
N THR A 215 -14.95 -0.35 -6.51
CA THR A 215 -15.98 -0.43 -5.48
C THR A 215 -17.35 -0.68 -6.06
N ILE A 216 -17.70 0.00 -7.16
CA ILE A 216 -18.98 -0.20 -7.87
C ILE A 216 -19.11 -1.64 -8.38
N GLU A 217 -18.07 -2.17 -9.02
CA GLU A 217 -18.10 -3.56 -9.53
C GLU A 217 -18.28 -4.59 -8.42
N PHE A 218 -17.58 -4.43 -7.29
CA PHE A 218 -17.79 -5.29 -6.13
C PHE A 218 -19.18 -5.08 -5.51
N PHE A 219 -19.69 -3.85 -5.49
CA PHE A 219 -21.02 -3.57 -4.95
C PHE A 219 -22.14 -4.24 -5.76
N LYS A 220 -21.95 -4.45 -7.06
CA LYS A 220 -22.89 -5.20 -7.92
C LYS A 220 -22.97 -6.69 -7.53
N ASP A 221 -21.93 -7.23 -6.89
CA ASP A 221 -21.98 -8.56 -6.30
C ASP A 221 -22.68 -8.54 -4.94
N SER A 222 -23.75 -9.34 -4.82
CA SER A 222 -24.61 -9.45 -3.63
C SER A 222 -23.86 -9.81 -2.34
N GLN A 223 -22.72 -10.51 -2.43
CA GLN A 223 -21.91 -10.88 -1.28
C GLN A 223 -21.22 -9.65 -0.68
N TYR A 224 -20.59 -8.83 -1.52
CA TYR A 224 -19.78 -7.69 -1.08
C TYR A 224 -20.62 -6.45 -0.81
N LYS A 225 -21.78 -6.30 -1.46
CA LYS A 225 -22.73 -5.21 -1.22
C LYS A 225 -22.99 -4.97 0.27
N LYS A 226 -23.33 -6.03 1.01
CA LYS A 226 -23.66 -5.94 2.44
C LYS A 226 -22.49 -5.44 3.27
N GLU A 227 -21.29 -5.89 2.94
CA GLU A 227 -20.08 -5.53 3.69
C GLU A 227 -19.67 -4.08 3.42
N ILE A 228 -19.79 -3.61 2.17
CA ILE A 228 -19.55 -2.21 1.79
C ILE A 228 -20.53 -1.28 2.52
N ILE A 229 -21.84 -1.59 2.50
CA ILE A 229 -22.85 -0.78 3.22
C ILE A 229 -22.56 -0.75 4.73
N GLN A 230 -22.20 -1.89 5.32
CA GLN A 230 -21.86 -1.95 6.74
C GLN A 230 -20.62 -1.10 7.07
N LEU A 231 -19.61 -1.09 6.20
CA LEU A 231 -18.42 -0.27 6.39
C LEU A 231 -18.76 1.23 6.32
N ILE A 232 -19.56 1.64 5.34
CA ILE A 232 -19.97 3.04 5.16
C ILE A 232 -20.79 3.54 6.35
N ARG A 233 -21.73 2.72 6.85
CA ARG A 233 -22.48 3.03 8.08
C ARG A 233 -21.56 3.18 9.30
N LYS A 234 -20.49 2.38 9.40
CA LYS A 234 -19.51 2.48 10.50
C LYS A 234 -18.66 3.76 10.44
N TRP A 235 -18.51 4.37 9.27
CA TRP A 235 -17.83 5.65 9.14
C TRP A 235 -18.69 6.85 9.55
N ASP A 236 -19.97 6.61 9.86
CA ASP A 236 -20.91 7.62 10.37
C ASP A 236 -21.02 8.85 9.45
N LEU A 237 -21.13 8.59 8.14
CA LEU A 237 -21.26 9.63 7.11
C LEU A 237 -22.70 10.15 6.95
N GLY A 238 -23.63 9.71 7.81
CA GLY A 238 -25.07 9.97 7.65
C GLY A 238 -25.77 9.08 6.61
N ILE A 239 -25.02 8.29 5.85
CA ILE A 239 -25.55 7.38 4.82
C ILE A 239 -26.08 6.09 5.45
N ASP A 240 -27.36 5.84 5.28
CA ASP A 240 -28.04 4.62 5.68
C ASP A 240 -28.02 3.55 4.59
N ASP A 241 -28.10 3.88 3.31
CA ASP A 241 -28.02 2.88 2.25
C ASP A 241 -27.44 3.47 0.96
N ILE A 242 -27.01 2.59 0.06
CA ILE A 242 -26.57 2.95 -1.29
C ILE A 242 -27.29 2.07 -2.31
N LYS A 243 -27.74 2.69 -3.39
CA LYS A 243 -28.24 2.00 -4.58
C LYS A 243 -27.38 2.40 -5.77
N ILE A 244 -27.07 1.41 -6.61
CA ILE A 244 -26.36 1.62 -7.86
C ILE A 244 -27.23 1.02 -8.95
N ASP A 245 -27.64 1.85 -9.91
CA ASP A 245 -28.38 1.44 -11.08
C ASP A 245 -27.52 1.67 -12.33
N THR A 246 -27.19 0.59 -13.04
CA THR A 246 -26.45 0.68 -14.30
C THR A 246 -27.40 0.96 -15.46
N ARG A 247 -27.19 2.07 -16.17
CA ARG A 247 -27.99 2.43 -17.37
C ARG A 247 -27.10 2.55 -18.60
N LYS A 248 -27.69 2.28 -19.77
CA LYS A 248 -27.03 2.53 -21.06
C LYS A 248 -26.94 4.04 -21.28
N VAL A 249 -25.77 4.52 -21.65
CA VAL A 249 -25.56 5.93 -22.03
C VAL A 249 -26.16 6.15 -23.41
N LEU A 250 -27.09 7.10 -23.50
CA LEU A 250 -27.64 7.52 -24.78
C LEU A 250 -26.67 8.50 -25.46
N LEU A 251 -26.48 8.36 -26.78
CA LEU A 251 -25.55 9.19 -27.56
C LEU A 251 -25.82 10.69 -27.45
N GLU A 252 -27.08 11.05 -27.24
CA GLU A 252 -27.56 12.43 -27.06
C GLU A 252 -27.04 13.07 -25.77
N GLN A 253 -26.64 12.27 -24.78
CA GLN A 253 -26.08 12.72 -23.50
C GLN A 253 -24.57 12.94 -23.58
N ILE A 254 -23.92 12.56 -24.68
CA ILE A 254 -22.48 12.75 -24.85
C ILE A 254 -22.20 14.22 -25.22
N PRO A 255 -21.43 14.97 -24.40
CA PRO A 255 -21.15 16.38 -24.65
C PRO A 255 -20.61 16.66 -26.06
N SER A 256 -21.01 17.80 -26.65
CA SER A 256 -20.52 18.27 -27.96
C SER A 256 -19.04 18.62 -27.99
N SER A 257 -18.40 18.71 -26.83
CA SER A 257 -16.96 18.90 -26.67
C SER A 257 -16.13 17.66 -27.02
N ILE A 258 -16.73 16.46 -27.11
CA ILE A 258 -16.03 15.24 -27.52
C ILE A 258 -15.93 15.18 -29.05
N SER A 259 -14.73 14.89 -29.58
CA SER A 259 -14.49 14.82 -31.02
C SER A 259 -15.38 13.79 -31.71
N GLU A 260 -15.72 14.03 -32.99
CA GLU A 260 -16.56 13.11 -33.76
C GLU A 260 -15.95 11.70 -33.88
N GLU A 261 -14.62 11.60 -33.92
CA GLU A 261 -13.90 10.33 -33.97
C GLU A 261 -14.06 9.52 -32.68
N LEU A 262 -13.94 10.18 -31.52
CA LEU A 262 -14.18 9.54 -30.23
C LEU A 262 -15.64 9.17 -30.05
N ARG A 263 -16.57 10.01 -30.51
CA ARG A 263 -18.01 9.70 -30.53
C ARG A 263 -18.32 8.45 -31.37
N LYS A 264 -17.69 8.26 -32.53
CA LYS A 264 -17.86 7.05 -33.36
C LYS A 264 -17.28 5.80 -32.71
N ILE A 265 -16.16 5.91 -31.98
CA ILE A 265 -15.61 4.79 -31.21
C ILE A 265 -16.58 4.42 -30.07
N MET A 266 -17.06 5.43 -29.34
CA MET A 266 -18.04 5.31 -28.27
C MET A 266 -19.38 4.74 -28.75
N GLN A 267 -19.80 5.02 -29.99
CA GLN A 267 -20.99 4.45 -30.64
C GLN A 267 -20.92 2.94 -30.83
N ASN A 268 -19.72 2.40 -31.08
CA ASN A 268 -19.53 0.97 -31.34
C ASN A 268 -19.37 0.15 -30.05
N SER A 269 -19.30 0.82 -28.90
CA SER A 269 -19.28 0.22 -27.56
C SER A 269 -20.62 0.45 -26.87
N GLU A 270 -21.21 -0.57 -26.26
CA GLU A 270 -22.37 -0.39 -25.37
C GLU A 270 -21.92 0.34 -24.10
N LEU A 271 -21.86 1.67 -24.15
CA LEU A 271 -21.49 2.49 -23.00
C LEU A 271 -22.55 2.37 -21.90
N GLN A 272 -22.08 2.10 -20.69
CA GLN A 272 -22.89 2.06 -19.49
C GLN A 272 -22.36 3.10 -18.51
N THR A 273 -23.27 3.67 -17.73
CA THR A 273 -22.93 4.52 -16.59
C THR A 273 -23.65 3.97 -15.37
N ASP A 274 -23.01 4.11 -14.22
CA ASP A 274 -23.55 3.71 -12.94
C ASP A 274 -24.08 4.95 -12.23
N ASP A 275 -25.41 5.04 -12.08
CA ASP A 275 -26.03 6.09 -11.28
C ASP A 275 -26.03 5.64 -9.82
N ILE A 276 -25.38 6.41 -8.96
CA ILE A 276 -25.24 6.09 -7.54
C ILE A 276 -26.16 7.00 -6.73
N GLN A 277 -26.97 6.39 -5.87
CA GLN A 277 -27.86 7.10 -4.94
C GLN A 277 -27.52 6.74 -3.50
N SER A 278 -27.41 7.75 -2.64
CA SER A 278 -27.31 7.57 -1.19
C SER A 278 -28.64 7.88 -0.51
N PHE A 279 -28.91 7.15 0.58
CA PHE A 279 -30.13 7.28 1.37
C PHE A 279 -29.79 7.81 2.75
N HIS A 280 -30.44 8.90 3.15
CA HIS A 280 -30.21 9.57 4.42
C HIS A 280 -31.49 9.61 5.25
N LYS A 281 -31.38 9.48 6.57
CA LYS A 281 -32.52 9.75 7.46
C LYS A 281 -32.87 11.23 7.46
N LYS A 282 -34.15 11.51 7.22
CA LYS A 282 -34.75 12.83 7.39
C LYS A 282 -35.41 12.91 8.75
N TYR A 283 -35.13 13.97 9.50
CA TYR A 283 -35.62 14.14 10.87
C TYR A 283 -36.71 15.22 10.93
N ASN A 284 -37.70 15.04 11.80
CA ASN A 284 -38.69 16.08 12.11
C ASN A 284 -38.14 17.08 13.15
N SER A 285 -38.95 18.08 13.51
CA SER A 285 -38.59 19.09 14.52
C SER A 285 -38.34 18.53 15.93
N GLU A 286 -38.74 17.28 16.22
CA GLU A 286 -38.48 16.58 17.48
C GLU A 286 -37.21 15.71 17.42
N GLY A 287 -36.48 15.71 16.30
CA GLY A 287 -35.29 14.87 16.10
C GLY A 287 -35.59 13.39 15.87
N LYS A 288 -36.85 13.03 15.58
CA LYS A 288 -37.22 11.65 15.22
C LYS A 288 -37.12 11.46 13.70
N VAL A 289 -36.71 10.27 13.28
CA VAL A 289 -36.69 9.88 11.86
C VAL A 289 -38.12 9.92 11.31
N ALA A 290 -38.35 10.76 10.31
CA ALA A 290 -39.64 10.94 9.66
C ALA A 290 -39.70 10.18 8.32
N SER A 291 -38.62 10.17 7.55
CA SER A 291 -38.52 9.47 6.27
C SER A 291 -37.05 9.22 5.89
N LEU A 292 -36.83 8.62 4.72
CA LEU A 292 -35.55 8.67 4.03
C LEU A 292 -35.60 9.75 2.94
N GLU A 293 -34.48 10.43 2.73
CA GLU A 293 -34.24 11.35 1.63
C GLU A 293 -33.19 10.73 0.70
N VAL A 294 -33.38 10.88 -0.62
CA VAL A 294 -32.50 10.32 -1.64
C VAL A 294 -31.63 11.43 -2.20
N PHE A 295 -30.33 11.19 -2.25
CA PHE A 295 -29.32 12.12 -2.73
C PHE A 295 -28.68 11.53 -3.98
N ASP A 296 -28.37 12.38 -4.95
CA ASP A 296 -27.46 12.02 -6.04
C ASP A 296 -26.04 11.98 -5.45
N PHE A 297 -25.38 10.83 -5.55
CA PHE A 297 -24.11 10.63 -4.86
C PHE A 297 -22.99 11.49 -5.46
N ASP A 298 -23.02 11.77 -6.77
CA ASP A 298 -21.97 12.53 -7.43
C ASP A 298 -22.21 14.03 -7.34
N GLU A 299 -23.46 14.49 -7.26
CA GLU A 299 -23.80 15.91 -7.13
C GLU A 299 -23.91 16.39 -5.68
N ASP A 300 -24.58 15.63 -4.81
CA ASP A 300 -24.97 16.12 -3.47
C ASP A 300 -23.97 15.74 -2.36
N GLU A 301 -23.21 14.64 -2.52
CA GLU A 301 -22.28 14.19 -1.48
C GLU A 301 -20.98 15.00 -1.45
N SER A 302 -20.38 15.05 -0.25
CA SER A 302 -19.07 15.68 -0.09
C SER A 302 -17.96 14.89 -0.80
N GLU A 303 -16.93 15.59 -1.26
CA GLU A 303 -15.72 14.96 -1.83
C GLU A 303 -15.04 13.97 -0.87
N GLY A 304 -15.17 14.18 0.44
CA GLY A 304 -14.69 13.25 1.46
C GLY A 304 -15.47 11.94 1.45
N THR A 305 -16.80 12.03 1.38
CA THR A 305 -17.70 10.87 1.26
C THR A 305 -17.38 10.07 0.01
N LYS A 306 -17.26 10.73 -1.15
CA LYS A 306 -16.96 10.07 -2.44
C LYS A 306 -15.64 9.31 -2.38
N LYS A 307 -14.60 9.91 -1.78
CA LYS A 307 -13.30 9.25 -1.59
C LYS A 307 -13.37 8.07 -0.63
N LEU A 308 -14.08 8.20 0.48
CA LEU A 308 -14.26 7.09 1.41
C LEU A 308 -15.00 5.93 0.74
N PHE A 309 -16.07 6.20 0.00
CA PHE A 309 -16.76 5.20 -0.81
C PHE A 309 -15.79 4.54 -1.79
N ALA A 310 -15.01 5.33 -2.55
CA ALA A 310 -14.01 4.79 -3.47
C ALA A 310 -13.02 3.84 -2.76
N PHE A 311 -12.67 4.11 -1.50
CA PHE A 311 -11.77 3.28 -0.72
C PHE A 311 -12.45 2.15 0.06
N ALA A 312 -13.77 1.97 -0.04
CA ALA A 312 -14.48 0.94 0.71
C ALA A 312 -13.94 -0.45 0.42
N VAL A 313 -13.77 -0.83 -0.86
CA VAL A 313 -13.18 -2.13 -1.20
C VAL A 313 -11.72 -2.28 -0.77
N PRO A 314 -10.78 -1.39 -1.13
CA PRO A 314 -9.38 -1.60 -0.76
C PRO A 314 -9.14 -1.56 0.76
N ILE A 315 -10.00 -0.87 1.53
CA ILE A 315 -9.98 -0.91 3.00
C ILE A 315 -10.62 -2.22 3.51
N ASN A 316 -11.72 -2.66 2.93
CA ASN A 316 -12.44 -3.86 3.39
C ASN A 316 -11.71 -5.17 3.04
N ASP A 317 -11.01 -5.22 1.90
CA ASP A 317 -10.12 -6.33 1.53
C ASP A 317 -9.08 -6.61 2.63
N TYR A 318 -8.64 -5.57 3.35
CA TYR A 318 -7.75 -5.67 4.51
C TYR A 318 -8.46 -6.17 5.78
N CYS A 319 -9.74 -5.81 5.96
CA CYS A 319 -10.53 -6.16 7.14
C CYS A 319 -11.16 -7.56 7.10
N GLY A 320 -10.99 -8.34 6.02
CA GLY A 320 -11.21 -9.79 6.08
C GLY A 320 -11.92 -10.45 4.90
N ILE A 321 -12.11 -9.81 3.75
CA ILE A 321 -12.86 -10.44 2.66
C ILE A 321 -12.03 -11.48 1.90
N ARG A 322 -10.78 -11.18 1.56
CA ARG A 322 -9.89 -12.11 0.82
C ARG A 322 -9.21 -13.19 1.67
N ASN A 323 -9.30 -13.12 3.00
CA ASN A 323 -8.75 -14.17 3.87
C ASN A 323 -9.61 -15.45 3.91
N ARG A 324 -10.81 -15.44 3.31
CA ARG A 324 -11.69 -16.62 3.28
C ARG A 324 -11.46 -17.55 2.09
N GLU A 325 -10.81 -17.09 1.02
CA GLU A 325 -10.58 -17.88 -0.21
C GLU A 325 -9.13 -18.36 -0.39
N ARG A 326 -8.22 -18.02 0.54
CA ARG A 326 -6.81 -18.48 0.52
C ARG A 326 -6.53 -19.71 1.41
N ARG A 327 -7.55 -20.44 1.84
CA ARG A 327 -7.37 -21.73 2.54
C ARG A 327 -7.42 -22.91 1.59
#